data_AF-A0A7L3W8T8-F1
#
_entry.id   AF-A0A7L3W8T8-F1
#
_cell.length_a   1.000
_cell.length_b   1.000
_cell.length_c   1.000
_cell.angle_alpha   90.00
_cell.angle_beta   90.00
_cell.angle_gamma   90.00
#
_symmetry.space_group_name_H-M   'P 1'
#
loop_
_entity.id
_entity.type
_entity.pdbx_description
1 polymer ?
#
loop_
_entity_poly.entity_id
_entity_poly.type
_entity_poly.pdbx_seq_one_letter_code
_entity_poly.pdbx_strand_id
1 'polypeptide(L)'
;VSFVGNRGTFIRGYKAMIMDVEFLYHVGYILTSVLGLFVHELFYSILLFDLIYREETLFNVIKSVTRNGRSILLTALLALILVYLFSIVGFLFLKDDFILEVDRLPESKAKESSLQLWMLCKGLVLIPVCALGFCFPFHPHGAVETEADQWERACDTLLMCIVTVLNHGLRNGGGVGDILRKPSKDESLFPARVVYDLLFFFIVIIIVLNLIFGVIIDTFADLRSEKQKKEEILKTTCFICGLERDKFDNKTVSFEEHIKYEHNMWNYLYFIVLVRVKNKTDYTGPESYVAQMIKNKNLDWFPRMRAMSLVSNEGEGEQNEIRNLQDKLNTTMKLVSHLTSQLNELKEQVLNTYKKE
;
A
#
# COMPACT_ATOMS: atom_id res chain seq x y z
N VAL A 1 -21.63 -15.48 -7.89
CA VAL A 1 -22.96 -15.01 -8.36
C VAL A 1 -23.44 -13.78 -7.58
N SER A 2 -23.60 -13.85 -6.25
CA SER A 2 -24.03 -12.71 -5.42
C SER A 2 -23.16 -11.45 -5.59
N PHE A 3 -21.83 -11.60 -5.59
CA PHE A 3 -20.88 -10.50 -5.85
C PHE A 3 -21.19 -9.70 -7.12
N VAL A 4 -21.43 -10.42 -8.22
CA VAL A 4 -21.69 -9.85 -9.55
C VAL A 4 -23.05 -9.15 -9.60
N GLY A 5 -24.05 -9.69 -8.89
CA GLY A 5 -25.37 -9.09 -8.76
C GLY A 5 -25.37 -7.79 -7.95
N ASN A 6 -24.69 -7.78 -6.80
CA ASN A 6 -24.70 -6.64 -5.88
C ASN A 6 -23.90 -5.43 -6.41
N ARG A 7 -22.78 -5.68 -7.09
CA ARG A 7 -21.94 -4.60 -7.67
C ARG A 7 -22.41 -4.14 -9.05
N GLY A 8 -23.38 -4.83 -9.66
CA GLY A 8 -23.91 -4.47 -10.98
C GLY A 8 -22.89 -4.50 -12.11
N THR A 9 -21.81 -5.30 -11.99
CA THR A 9 -20.68 -5.31 -12.95
C THR A 9 -21.11 -5.76 -14.35
N PHE A 10 -22.24 -6.45 -14.49
CA PHE A 10 -22.85 -6.79 -15.79
C PHE A 10 -23.23 -5.57 -16.64
N ILE A 11 -23.57 -4.43 -16.02
CA ILE A 11 -24.07 -3.23 -16.72
C ILE A 11 -22.97 -2.58 -17.57
N ARG A 12 -21.69 -2.77 -17.21
CA ARG A 12 -20.52 -2.20 -17.92
C ARG A 12 -20.04 -3.07 -19.10
N GLY A 13 -20.61 -4.25 -19.31
CA GLY A 13 -20.26 -5.19 -20.38
C GLY A 13 -19.12 -6.17 -20.03
N TYR A 14 -19.03 -7.27 -20.79
CA TYR A 14 -18.15 -8.41 -20.48
C TYR A 14 -16.65 -8.09 -20.50
N LYS A 15 -16.20 -7.20 -21.40
CA LYS A 15 -14.79 -6.76 -21.44
C LYS A 15 -14.38 -6.02 -20.17
N ALA A 16 -15.25 -5.15 -19.65
CA ALA A 16 -14.97 -4.43 -18.41
C ALA A 16 -14.95 -5.36 -17.19
N MET A 17 -15.75 -6.43 -17.22
CA MET A 17 -15.80 -7.44 -16.17
C MET A 17 -14.51 -8.29 -16.08
N ILE A 18 -13.93 -8.68 -17.22
CA ILE A 18 -12.65 -9.42 -17.22
C ILE A 18 -11.49 -8.54 -16.78
N MET A 19 -11.55 -7.23 -17.02
CA MET A 19 -10.52 -6.29 -16.56
C MET A 19 -10.60 -5.99 -15.06
N ASP A 20 -11.66 -6.42 -14.38
CA ASP A 20 -11.84 -6.20 -12.95
C ASP A 20 -11.05 -7.24 -12.14
N VAL A 21 -10.05 -6.76 -11.40
CA VAL A 21 -9.15 -7.60 -10.58
C VAL A 21 -9.93 -8.32 -9.48
N GLU A 22 -10.96 -7.69 -8.88
CA GLU A 22 -11.78 -8.33 -7.86
C GLU A 22 -12.53 -9.53 -8.46
N PHE A 23 -13.03 -9.41 -9.69
CA PHE A 23 -13.70 -10.52 -10.36
C PHE A 23 -12.72 -11.66 -10.70
N LEU A 24 -11.55 -11.34 -11.24
CA LEU A 24 -10.52 -12.33 -11.56
C LEU A 24 -10.06 -13.10 -10.32
N TYR A 25 -9.97 -12.44 -9.15
CA TYR A 25 -9.67 -13.10 -7.89
C TYR A 25 -10.70 -14.19 -7.53
N HIS A 26 -12.00 -13.87 -7.61
CA HIS A 26 -13.06 -14.84 -7.33
C HIS A 26 -13.10 -15.98 -8.36
N VAL A 27 -12.80 -15.71 -9.63
CA VAL A 27 -12.67 -16.75 -10.66
C VAL A 27 -11.48 -17.67 -10.34
N GLY A 28 -10.32 -17.08 -10.01
CA GLY A 28 -9.14 -17.83 -9.59
C GLY A 28 -9.42 -18.72 -8.38
N TYR A 29 -10.15 -18.22 -7.40
CA TYR A 29 -10.57 -18.98 -6.20
C TYR A 29 -11.46 -20.19 -6.53
N ILE A 30 -12.38 -20.04 -7.49
CA ILE A 30 -13.20 -21.16 -7.96
C ILE A 30 -12.33 -22.16 -8.73
N LEU A 31 -11.42 -21.70 -9.58
CA LEU A 31 -10.51 -22.56 -10.34
C LEU A 31 -9.60 -23.39 -9.42
N THR A 32 -9.02 -22.78 -8.38
CA THR A 32 -8.20 -23.50 -7.39
C THR A 32 -9.01 -24.52 -6.59
N SER A 33 -10.26 -24.22 -6.26
CA SER A 33 -11.18 -25.19 -5.62
C SER A 33 -11.50 -26.39 -6.53
N VAL A 34 -11.74 -26.13 -7.81
CA VAL A 34 -11.95 -27.17 -8.84
C VAL A 34 -10.68 -28.02 -9.03
N LEU A 35 -9.50 -27.40 -9.10
CA LEU A 35 -8.22 -28.11 -9.16
C LEU A 35 -7.96 -28.96 -7.91
N GLY A 36 -8.39 -28.51 -6.73
CA GLY A 36 -8.33 -29.30 -5.49
C GLY A 36 -9.16 -30.58 -5.56
N LEU A 37 -10.30 -30.53 -6.26
CA LEU A 37 -11.17 -31.69 -6.45
C LEU A 37 -10.60 -32.70 -7.47
N PHE A 38 -10.02 -32.20 -8.57
CA PHE A 38 -9.63 -33.05 -9.71
C PHE A 38 -8.15 -33.44 -9.75
N VAL A 39 -7.24 -32.70 -9.10
CA VAL A 39 -5.79 -32.92 -9.19
C VAL A 39 -5.20 -33.42 -7.88
N HIS A 40 -5.27 -32.63 -6.81
CA HIS A 40 -4.71 -33.00 -5.50
C HIS A 40 -5.27 -32.11 -4.37
N GLU A 41 -5.44 -32.67 -3.18
CA GLU A 41 -5.97 -31.96 -1.99
C GLU A 41 -5.11 -30.77 -1.53
N LEU A 42 -3.85 -30.70 -1.96
CA LEU A 42 -2.92 -29.62 -1.59
C LEU A 42 -3.37 -28.25 -2.12
N PHE A 43 -4.14 -28.20 -3.20
CA PHE A 43 -4.65 -26.92 -3.72
C PHE A 43 -5.60 -26.21 -2.74
N TYR A 44 -6.23 -26.94 -1.80
CA TYR A 44 -7.05 -26.33 -0.76
C TYR A 44 -6.25 -25.44 0.20
N SER A 45 -4.93 -25.69 0.35
CA SER A 45 -4.06 -24.82 1.16
C SER A 45 -3.99 -23.39 0.62
N ILE A 46 -4.08 -23.20 -0.71
CA ILE A 46 -4.05 -21.88 -1.35
C ILE A 46 -5.31 -21.08 -1.01
N LEU A 47 -6.45 -21.75 -0.80
CA LEU A 47 -7.70 -21.07 -0.43
C LEU A 47 -7.63 -20.39 0.94
N LEU A 48 -6.70 -20.80 1.81
CA LEU A 48 -6.49 -20.17 3.11
C LEU A 48 -5.95 -18.74 3.01
N PHE A 49 -5.30 -18.39 1.89
CA PHE A 49 -4.86 -17.01 1.65
C PHE A 49 -6.02 -16.02 1.51
N ASP A 50 -7.26 -16.49 1.36
CA ASP A 50 -8.44 -15.62 1.36
C ASP A 50 -8.63 -14.82 2.65
N LEU A 51 -8.05 -15.30 3.77
CA LEU A 51 -8.00 -14.53 5.02
C LEU A 51 -7.38 -13.13 4.82
N ILE A 52 -6.40 -12.99 3.92
CA ILE A 52 -5.76 -11.71 3.58
C ILE A 52 -6.74 -10.74 2.95
N TYR A 53 -7.60 -11.22 2.05
CA TYR A 53 -8.56 -10.36 1.36
C TYR A 53 -9.73 -9.99 2.27
N ARG A 54 -10.12 -10.92 3.16
CA ARG A 54 -11.26 -10.74 4.07
C ARG A 54 -10.96 -9.78 5.21
N GLU A 55 -9.71 -9.70 5.66
CA GLU A 55 -9.30 -8.91 6.82
C GLU A 55 -8.56 -7.63 6.39
N GLU A 56 -9.19 -6.47 6.56
CA GLU A 56 -8.62 -5.18 6.15
C GLU A 56 -7.30 -4.87 6.87
N THR A 57 -7.15 -5.31 8.13
CA THR A 57 -5.93 -5.08 8.90
C THR A 57 -4.73 -5.81 8.29
N LEU A 58 -4.90 -7.07 7.89
CA LEU A 58 -3.84 -7.87 7.26
C LEU A 58 -3.48 -7.36 5.87
N PHE A 59 -4.48 -6.93 5.10
CA PHE A 59 -4.25 -6.30 3.80
C PHE A 59 -3.40 -5.02 3.92
N ASN A 60 -3.64 -4.20 4.95
CA ASN A 60 -2.84 -3.00 5.20
C ASN A 60 -1.38 -3.32 5.56
N VAL A 61 -1.11 -4.44 6.24
CA VAL A 61 0.27 -4.90 6.52
C VAL A 61 0.98 -5.31 5.22
N ILE A 62 0.31 -6.00 4.31
CA ILE A 62 0.91 -6.32 2.99
C ILE A 62 1.13 -5.04 2.19
N LYS A 63 0.16 -4.11 2.26
CA LYS A 63 0.25 -2.83 1.58
C LYS A 63 1.49 -2.02 1.98
N SER A 64 1.95 -2.11 3.23
CA SER A 64 3.18 -1.41 3.65
C SER A 64 4.40 -1.91 2.87
N VAL A 65 4.55 -3.23 2.72
CA VAL A 65 5.64 -3.83 1.94
C VAL A 65 5.49 -3.54 0.45
N THR A 66 4.29 -3.62 -0.11
CA THR A 66 4.08 -3.45 -1.57
C THR A 66 4.14 -1.99 -2.03
N ARG A 67 3.82 -1.02 -1.17
CA ARG A 67 3.75 0.41 -1.55
C ARG A 67 5.10 0.97 -1.99
N ASN A 68 6.15 0.72 -1.19
CA ASN A 68 7.53 1.08 -1.56
C ASN A 68 8.32 -0.14 -2.04
N GLY A 69 7.65 -1.11 -2.69
CA GLY A 69 8.26 -2.35 -3.14
C GLY A 69 9.45 -2.14 -4.09
N ARG A 70 9.46 -1.04 -4.87
CA ARG A 70 10.60 -0.66 -5.71
C ARG A 70 11.87 -0.41 -4.88
N SER A 71 11.76 0.32 -3.77
CA SER A 71 12.89 0.62 -2.90
C SER A 71 13.40 -0.65 -2.22
N ILE A 72 12.50 -1.51 -1.74
CA ILE A 72 12.86 -2.82 -1.15
C ILE A 72 13.58 -3.70 -2.19
N LEU A 73 13.08 -3.76 -3.42
CA LEU A 73 13.71 -4.52 -4.50
C LEU A 73 15.11 -3.97 -4.84
N LEU A 74 15.28 -2.65 -4.89
CA LEU A 74 16.58 -2.02 -5.13
C LEU A 74 17.56 -2.31 -3.98
N THR A 75 17.10 -2.28 -2.73
CA THR A 75 17.93 -2.65 -1.56
C THR A 75 18.29 -4.13 -1.57
N ALA A 76 17.36 -5.02 -1.94
CA ALA A 76 17.64 -6.45 -2.08
C ALA A 76 18.64 -6.72 -3.22
N LEU A 77 18.55 -5.97 -4.32
CA LEU A 77 19.53 -6.03 -5.41
C LEU A 77 20.89 -5.51 -4.97
N LEU A 78 20.96 -4.42 -4.19
CA LEU A 78 22.19 -3.95 -3.57
C LEU A 78 22.80 -5.02 -2.64
N ALA A 79 21.98 -5.68 -1.82
CA ALA A 79 22.39 -6.79 -0.97
C ALA A 79 23.00 -7.92 -1.78
N LEU A 80 22.36 -8.30 -2.89
CA LEU A 80 22.83 -9.35 -3.79
C LEU A 80 24.16 -8.96 -4.46
N ILE A 81 24.34 -7.71 -4.88
CA ILE A 81 25.60 -7.22 -5.43
C ILE A 81 26.71 -7.26 -4.37
N LEU A 82 26.43 -6.83 -3.14
CA LEU A 82 27.42 -6.87 -2.05
C LEU A 82 27.82 -8.30 -1.71
N VAL A 83 26.85 -9.21 -1.54
CA VAL A 83 27.10 -10.64 -1.34
C VAL A 83 27.92 -11.22 -2.48
N TYR A 84 27.62 -10.84 -3.73
CA TYR A 84 28.40 -11.25 -4.89
C TYR A 84 29.88 -10.79 -4.82
N LEU A 85 30.15 -9.53 -4.45
CA LEU A 85 31.51 -9.03 -4.28
C LEU A 85 32.27 -9.78 -3.17
N PHE A 86 31.65 -9.98 -2.02
CA PHE A 86 32.24 -10.78 -0.94
C PHE A 86 32.49 -12.23 -1.38
N SER A 87 31.60 -12.82 -2.17
CA SER A 87 31.77 -14.18 -2.70
C SER A 87 32.96 -14.29 -3.68
N ILE A 88 33.24 -13.27 -4.50
CA ILE A 88 34.45 -13.25 -5.34
C ILE A 88 35.71 -13.22 -4.48
N VAL A 89 35.75 -12.35 -3.47
CA VAL A 89 36.90 -12.26 -2.55
C VAL A 89 37.09 -13.58 -1.80
N GLY A 90 35.99 -14.19 -1.34
CA GLY A 90 35.97 -15.51 -0.72
C GLY A 90 36.52 -16.59 -1.67
N PHE A 91 36.08 -16.61 -2.92
CA PHE A 91 36.52 -17.59 -3.92
C PHE A 91 38.00 -17.45 -4.30
N LEU A 92 38.54 -16.22 -4.35
CA LEU A 92 39.93 -15.99 -4.76
C LEU A 92 40.94 -16.24 -3.64
N PHE A 93 40.62 -15.88 -2.39
CA PHE A 93 41.57 -15.90 -1.29
C PHE A 93 41.27 -16.93 -0.20
N LEU A 94 40.01 -17.36 -0.06
CA LEU A 94 39.51 -18.15 1.07
C LEU A 94 38.84 -19.46 0.63
N LYS A 95 39.09 -19.89 -0.62
CA LYS A 95 38.43 -21.05 -1.23
C LYS A 95 38.49 -22.30 -0.35
N ASP A 96 39.67 -22.58 0.19
CA ASP A 96 39.95 -23.80 0.97
C ASP A 96 39.32 -23.79 2.37
N ASP A 97 38.86 -22.64 2.87
CA ASP A 97 38.22 -22.52 4.18
C ASP A 97 36.70 -22.79 4.14
N PHE A 98 36.09 -22.87 2.94
CA PHE A 98 34.67 -23.18 2.73
C PHE A 98 34.39 -24.69 2.82
N ILE A 99 34.48 -25.22 4.03
CA ILE A 99 34.20 -26.63 4.33
C ILE A 99 32.94 -26.69 5.19
N LEU A 100 31.90 -27.36 4.69
CA LEU A 100 30.63 -27.52 5.39
C LEU A 100 30.48 -28.96 5.87
N GLU A 101 29.93 -29.12 7.07
CA GLU A 101 29.46 -30.41 7.57
C GLU A 101 28.14 -30.76 6.88
N VAL A 102 28.07 -31.92 6.23
CA VAL A 102 26.95 -32.38 5.42
C VAL A 102 26.58 -33.81 5.81
N ASP A 103 25.29 -34.04 6.07
CA ASP A 103 24.74 -35.37 6.23
C ASP A 103 24.47 -35.99 4.86
N ARG A 104 25.28 -36.98 4.48
CA ARG A 104 25.08 -37.71 3.22
C ARG A 104 23.85 -38.61 3.32
N LEU A 105 22.99 -38.53 2.31
CA LEU A 105 21.86 -39.45 2.18
C LEU A 105 22.39 -40.88 1.98
N PRO A 106 21.84 -41.89 2.68
CA PRO A 106 22.27 -43.28 2.49
C PRO A 106 22.05 -43.71 1.03
N GLU A 107 23.06 -44.30 0.39
CA GLU A 107 23.02 -44.75 -1.00
C GLU A 107 21.99 -45.88 -1.30
N SER A 108 21.18 -46.30 -0.32
CA SER A 108 20.15 -47.32 -0.50
C SER A 108 18.82 -46.71 -0.97
N LYS A 109 18.64 -46.60 -2.29
CA LYS A 109 17.37 -46.80 -3.05
C LYS A 109 17.42 -46.34 -4.52
N ALA A 110 18.56 -45.91 -5.06
CA ALA A 110 18.68 -45.54 -6.48
C ALA A 110 19.04 -46.72 -7.43
N LYS A 111 19.28 -47.93 -6.90
CA LYS A 111 19.66 -49.11 -7.69
C LYS A 111 18.75 -50.33 -7.54
N GLU A 112 17.61 -50.21 -6.87
CA GLU A 112 16.67 -51.33 -6.63
C GLU A 112 15.40 -51.30 -7.49
N SER A 113 15.25 -50.33 -8.40
CA SER A 113 14.13 -50.25 -9.36
C SER A 113 14.51 -50.66 -10.79
N SER A 114 15.78 -50.93 -11.09
CA SER A 114 16.25 -51.38 -12.42
C SER A 114 16.64 -52.86 -12.48
N LEU A 115 16.64 -53.59 -11.35
CA LEU A 115 17.01 -55.01 -11.27
C LEU A 115 15.86 -55.94 -10.86
N GLN A 116 14.60 -55.51 -10.95
CA GLN A 116 13.44 -56.42 -10.80
C GLN A 116 12.85 -56.87 -12.15
N LEU A 117 13.28 -56.27 -13.26
CA LEU A 117 12.80 -56.62 -14.61
C LEU A 117 13.71 -57.62 -15.36
N TRP A 118 14.95 -57.85 -14.89
CA TRP A 118 15.91 -58.79 -15.50
C TRP A 118 15.69 -60.26 -15.06
N MET A 119 15.05 -60.50 -13.92
CA MET A 119 15.06 -61.82 -13.26
C MET A 119 13.74 -62.61 -13.39
N LEU A 120 12.87 -62.20 -14.33
CA LEU A 120 11.62 -62.90 -14.66
C LEU A 120 11.62 -63.54 -16.07
N CYS A 121 12.70 -63.40 -16.84
CA CYS A 121 12.78 -63.88 -18.24
C CYS A 121 13.74 -65.07 -18.50
N LYS A 122 14.07 -65.89 -17.49
CA LYS A 122 14.62 -67.23 -17.74
C LYS A 122 13.84 -68.25 -16.93
N GLY A 123 12.77 -68.73 -17.54
CA GLY A 123 11.98 -69.84 -17.03
C GLY A 123 12.77 -71.14 -16.96
N LEU A 124 12.21 -72.02 -16.13
CA LEU A 124 12.24 -73.48 -16.14
C LEU A 124 13.28 -74.20 -15.23
N VAL A 125 12.71 -74.90 -14.21
CA VAL A 125 13.13 -76.18 -13.55
C VAL A 125 14.33 -76.06 -12.58
N LEU A 126 14.41 -76.54 -11.32
CA LEU A 126 13.68 -77.48 -10.44
C LEU A 126 14.14 -77.23 -8.97
N ILE A 127 13.22 -77.37 -8.00
CA ILE A 127 13.24 -78.02 -6.65
C ILE A 127 14.62 -78.28 -5.93
N PRO A 128 14.71 -78.11 -4.58
CA PRO A 128 15.96 -77.97 -3.83
C PRO A 128 16.65 -79.30 -3.50
N VAL A 129 17.99 -79.32 -3.52
CA VAL A 129 18.81 -80.41 -2.96
C VAL A 129 19.95 -79.82 -2.14
N CYS A 130 19.67 -79.47 -0.88
CA CYS A 130 20.70 -79.38 0.16
C CYS A 130 20.81 -80.76 0.83
N ALA A 131 21.45 -81.69 0.14
CA ALA A 131 21.89 -82.97 0.69
C ALA A 131 23.39 -83.11 0.39
N LEU A 132 24.22 -82.42 1.19
CA LEU A 132 25.64 -82.69 1.46
C LEU A 132 26.11 -81.64 2.46
N GLY A 133 26.19 -82.04 3.72
CA GLY A 133 26.45 -81.18 4.86
C GLY A 133 27.81 -80.48 4.84
N PHE A 134 27.80 -79.23 4.41
CA PHE A 134 28.77 -78.21 4.83
C PHE A 134 28.01 -76.89 5.07
N CYS A 135 27.70 -76.64 6.34
CA CYS A 135 27.23 -75.34 6.80
C CYS A 135 28.48 -74.53 7.20
N PHE A 136 28.94 -73.62 6.35
CA PHE A 136 29.92 -72.62 6.79
C PHE A 136 29.15 -71.43 7.39
N PRO A 137 29.45 -71.00 8.62
CA PRO A 137 28.86 -69.79 9.17
C PRO A 137 29.49 -68.59 8.45
N PHE A 138 28.76 -67.98 7.50
CA PHE A 138 29.13 -66.67 6.98
C PHE A 138 28.75 -65.65 8.06
N HIS A 139 29.74 -65.25 8.86
CA HIS A 139 29.65 -64.07 9.70
C HIS A 139 29.36 -62.87 8.78
N PRO A 140 28.33 -62.05 9.02
CA PRO A 140 28.23 -60.78 8.34
C PRO A 140 29.39 -59.94 8.88
N HIS A 141 30.37 -59.65 8.03
CA HIS A 141 31.29 -58.54 8.27
C HIS A 141 30.43 -57.31 8.47
N GLY A 142 30.37 -56.84 9.72
CA GLY A 142 29.77 -55.56 10.05
C GLY A 142 30.32 -54.50 9.10
N ALA A 143 29.42 -53.69 8.57
CA ALA A 143 29.79 -52.46 7.90
C ALA A 143 30.72 -51.69 8.83
N VAL A 144 31.99 -51.58 8.44
CA VAL A 144 32.84 -50.51 8.93
C VAL A 144 32.23 -49.25 8.31
N GLU A 145 31.39 -48.55 9.07
CA GLU A 145 31.07 -47.16 8.79
C GLU A 145 32.39 -46.39 8.90
N THR A 146 33.07 -46.19 7.79
CA THR A 146 34.07 -45.13 7.72
C THR A 146 33.33 -43.82 7.95
N GLU A 147 33.45 -43.27 9.15
CA GLU A 147 33.07 -41.90 9.56
C GLU A 147 33.86 -40.81 8.78
N ALA A 148 34.29 -41.09 7.55
CA ALA A 148 35.44 -40.42 6.95
C ALA A 148 35.11 -39.17 6.13
N ASP A 149 33.87 -38.94 5.70
CA ASP A 149 33.56 -37.79 4.82
C ASP A 149 32.27 -37.05 5.21
N GLN A 150 32.19 -36.56 6.45
CA GLN A 150 31.11 -35.65 6.87
C GLN A 150 31.30 -34.21 6.38
N TRP A 151 32.42 -33.90 5.74
CA TRP A 151 32.81 -32.54 5.36
C TRP A 151 32.93 -32.41 3.83
N GLU A 152 32.29 -31.40 3.25
CA GLU A 152 32.28 -31.13 1.80
C GLU A 152 32.72 -29.69 1.50
N ARG A 153 33.48 -29.51 0.40
CA ARG A 153 33.92 -28.18 -0.06
C ARG A 153 32.78 -27.52 -0.83
N ALA A 154 32.23 -26.42 -0.32
CA ALA A 154 31.07 -25.77 -0.94
C ALA A 154 31.39 -24.61 -1.89
N CYS A 155 32.68 -24.25 -2.07
CA CYS A 155 33.10 -23.11 -2.88
C CYS A 155 34.04 -23.53 -4.04
N ASP A 156 33.74 -24.63 -4.73
CA ASP A 156 34.55 -25.06 -5.88
C ASP A 156 34.32 -24.25 -7.17
N THR A 157 33.10 -23.72 -7.33
CA THR A 157 32.73 -22.80 -8.40
C THR A 157 32.24 -21.48 -7.82
N LEU A 158 32.42 -20.37 -8.55
CA LEU A 158 31.96 -19.06 -8.11
C LEU A 158 30.45 -19.05 -7.82
N LEU A 159 29.64 -19.76 -8.64
CA LEU A 159 28.19 -19.86 -8.43
C LEU A 159 27.86 -20.57 -7.11
N MET A 160 28.49 -21.71 -6.82
CA MET A 160 28.28 -22.42 -5.55
C MET A 160 28.72 -21.57 -4.37
N CYS A 161 29.82 -20.82 -4.50
CA CYS A 161 30.27 -19.91 -3.45
C CYS A 161 29.24 -18.82 -3.15
N ILE A 162 28.66 -18.20 -4.19
CA ILE A 162 27.59 -17.20 -4.03
C ILE A 162 26.37 -17.81 -3.34
N VAL A 163 25.93 -19.01 -3.76
CA VAL A 163 24.79 -19.69 -3.14
C VAL A 163 25.06 -20.02 -1.68
N THR A 164 26.27 -20.48 -1.35
CA THR A 164 26.68 -20.81 0.02
C THR A 164 26.69 -19.56 0.91
N VAL A 165 27.30 -18.46 0.45
CA VAL A 165 27.33 -17.19 1.21
C VAL A 165 25.93 -16.58 1.33
N LEU A 166 25.11 -16.65 0.29
CA LEU A 166 23.74 -16.13 0.31
C LEU A 166 22.84 -16.94 1.26
N ASN A 167 22.88 -18.27 1.19
CA ASN A 167 22.00 -19.14 1.97
C ASN A 167 22.46 -19.22 3.43
N HIS A 168 23.71 -19.62 3.68
CA HIS A 168 24.18 -19.81 5.04
C HIS A 168 24.66 -18.49 5.66
N GLY A 169 25.38 -17.65 4.91
CA GLY A 169 25.97 -16.42 5.43
C GLY A 169 24.95 -15.35 5.84
N LEU A 170 23.83 -15.22 5.12
CA LEU A 170 22.75 -14.29 5.51
C LEU A 170 21.80 -14.88 6.56
N ARG A 171 21.48 -16.18 6.47
CA ARG A 171 20.43 -16.81 7.30
C ARG A 171 20.88 -17.16 8.71
N ASN A 172 22.16 -17.53 8.89
CA ASN A 172 22.68 -17.93 10.20
C ASN A 172 22.86 -16.74 11.17
N GLY A 173 22.71 -15.49 10.70
CA GLY A 173 22.65 -14.29 11.54
C GLY A 173 24.00 -13.76 12.03
N GLY A 174 25.01 -14.61 12.25
CA GLY A 174 26.37 -14.20 12.63
C GLY A 174 27.30 -13.86 11.46
N GLY A 175 26.82 -14.02 10.23
CA GLY A 175 27.56 -13.73 9.01
C GLY A 175 28.25 -14.96 8.41
N VAL A 176 29.10 -14.72 7.39
CA VAL A 176 29.80 -15.79 6.67
C VAL A 176 30.89 -16.48 7.51
N GLY A 177 31.38 -15.80 8.56
CA GLY A 177 32.44 -16.29 9.42
C GLY A 177 32.11 -17.57 10.19
N ASP A 178 30.83 -17.81 10.48
CA ASP A 178 30.37 -18.98 11.24
C ASP A 178 30.37 -20.29 10.43
N ILE A 179 30.38 -20.18 9.10
CA ILE A 179 30.36 -21.34 8.18
C ILE A 179 31.77 -21.75 7.78
N LEU A 180 32.67 -20.78 7.76
CA LEU A 180 34.06 -20.98 7.39
C LEU A 180 34.82 -21.63 8.54
N ARG A 181 35.82 -22.44 8.20
CA ARG A 181 36.70 -23.07 9.19
C ARG A 181 37.32 -21.99 10.10
N LYS A 182 37.39 -22.27 11.40
CA LYS A 182 38.07 -21.41 12.39
C LYS A 182 39.59 -21.47 12.16
N PRO A 183 40.26 -20.38 11.76
CA PRO A 183 41.70 -20.38 11.53
C PRO A 183 42.50 -20.41 12.84
N SER A 184 43.73 -20.93 12.80
CA SER A 184 44.67 -20.79 13.92
C SER A 184 45.26 -19.38 13.98
N LYS A 185 45.68 -18.94 15.18
CA LYS A 185 46.32 -17.64 15.43
C LYS A 185 47.65 -17.46 14.68
N ASP A 186 48.31 -18.55 14.31
CA ASP A 186 49.65 -18.56 13.71
C ASP A 186 49.60 -18.46 12.17
N GLU A 187 48.40 -18.48 11.56
CA GLU A 187 48.21 -18.36 10.11
C GLU A 187 48.39 -16.90 9.65
N SER A 188 49.17 -16.66 8.59
CA SER A 188 49.45 -15.29 8.10
C SER A 188 48.21 -14.53 7.61
N LEU A 189 47.16 -15.26 7.22
CA LEU A 189 45.89 -14.71 6.74
C LEU A 189 44.87 -14.48 7.86
N PHE A 190 45.20 -14.82 9.12
CA PHE A 190 44.30 -14.67 10.26
C PHE A 190 43.76 -13.22 10.43
N PRO A 191 44.58 -12.15 10.39
CA PRO A 191 44.05 -10.79 10.52
C PRO A 191 43.14 -10.39 9.36
N ALA A 192 43.49 -10.79 8.14
CA ALA A 192 42.70 -10.51 6.94
C ALA A 192 41.34 -11.23 7.00
N ARG A 193 41.32 -12.47 7.49
CA ARG A 193 40.11 -13.26 7.74
C ARG A 193 39.15 -12.57 8.71
N VAL A 194 39.66 -12.12 9.85
CA VAL A 194 38.85 -11.41 10.87
C VAL A 194 38.25 -10.13 10.30
N VAL A 195 39.03 -9.35 9.55
CA VAL A 195 38.53 -8.13 8.90
C VAL A 195 37.46 -8.47 7.87
N TYR A 196 37.64 -9.52 7.06
CA TYR A 196 36.63 -9.96 6.09
C TYR A 196 35.30 -10.34 6.76
N ASP A 197 35.34 -11.11 7.85
CA ASP A 197 34.14 -11.53 8.59
C ASP A 197 33.43 -10.35 9.26
N LEU A 198 34.18 -9.44 9.90
CA LEU A 198 33.62 -8.24 10.51
C LEU A 198 33.01 -7.30 9.47
N LEU A 199 33.66 -7.10 8.32
CA LEU A 199 33.14 -6.28 7.24
C LEU A 199 31.84 -6.87 6.68
N PHE A 200 31.79 -8.19 6.46
CA PHE A 200 30.57 -8.85 6.02
C PHE A 200 29.44 -8.66 7.03
N PHE A 201 29.71 -8.88 8.32
CA PHE A 201 28.73 -8.74 9.39
C PHE A 201 28.17 -7.31 9.49
N PHE A 202 29.04 -6.30 9.60
CA PHE A 202 28.58 -4.92 9.75
C PHE A 202 27.89 -4.39 8.48
N ILE A 203 28.45 -4.66 7.30
CA ILE A 203 27.91 -4.09 6.06
C ILE A 203 26.65 -4.84 5.63
N VAL A 204 26.70 -6.17 5.53
CA VAL A 204 25.61 -6.93 4.90
C VAL A 204 24.49 -7.24 5.91
N ILE A 205 24.83 -7.67 7.12
CA ILE A 205 23.81 -8.01 8.12
C ILE A 205 23.29 -6.75 8.83
N ILE A 206 24.17 -5.97 9.45
CA ILE A 206 23.72 -4.84 10.28
C ILE A 206 23.19 -3.68 9.43
N ILE A 207 23.88 -3.28 8.36
CA ILE A 207 23.43 -2.12 7.56
C ILE A 207 22.35 -2.54 6.56
N VAL A 208 22.64 -3.48 5.65
CA VAL A 208 21.75 -3.74 4.52
C VAL A 208 20.45 -4.44 4.94
N LEU A 209 20.50 -5.48 5.78
CA LEU A 209 19.27 -6.18 6.21
C LEU A 209 18.37 -5.28 7.06
N ASN A 210 18.94 -4.48 7.97
CA ASN A 210 18.16 -3.51 8.75
C ASN A 210 17.66 -2.33 7.92
N LEU A 211 18.30 -1.99 6.79
CA LEU A 211 17.78 -0.99 5.86
C LEU A 211 16.46 -1.47 5.25
N ILE A 212 16.34 -2.76 4.91
CA ILE A 212 15.07 -3.33 4.39
C ILE A 212 13.97 -3.18 5.44
N PHE A 213 14.22 -3.55 6.69
CA PHE A 213 13.25 -3.36 7.77
C PHE A 213 12.96 -1.88 8.03
N GLY A 214 13.97 -1.01 7.94
CA GLY A 214 13.81 0.44 8.07
C GLY A 214 12.85 1.03 7.04
N VAL A 215 12.98 0.63 5.77
CA VAL A 215 12.05 1.05 4.69
C VAL A 215 10.63 0.54 4.97
N ILE A 216 10.47 -0.69 5.47
CA ILE A 216 9.15 -1.22 5.82
C ILE A 216 8.53 -0.44 6.99
N ILE A 217 9.29 -0.11 8.03
CA ILE A 217 8.80 0.67 9.17
C ILE A 217 8.36 2.07 8.72
N ASP A 218 9.14 2.72 7.86
CA ASP A 218 8.82 4.03 7.30
C ASP A 218 7.51 4.00 6.49
N THR A 219 7.34 3.00 5.62
CA THR A 219 6.08 2.83 4.87
C THR A 219 4.86 2.62 5.76
N PHE A 220 5.05 1.96 6.92
CA PHE A 220 3.97 1.72 7.87
C PHE A 220 3.56 3.02 8.57
N ALA A 221 4.54 3.86 8.94
CA ALA A 221 4.30 5.18 9.48
C ALA A 221 3.57 6.10 8.47
N ASP A 222 3.96 6.05 7.19
CA ASP A 222 3.31 6.79 6.10
C ASP A 222 1.84 6.37 5.92
N LEU A 223 1.57 5.06 5.83
CA LEU A 223 0.22 4.54 5.67
C LEU A 223 -0.69 4.93 6.84
N ARG A 224 -0.16 4.91 8.07
CA ARG A 224 -0.88 5.37 9.26
C ARG A 224 -1.21 6.86 9.18
N SER A 225 -0.23 7.69 8.83
CA SER A 225 -0.39 9.13 8.73
C SER A 225 -1.37 9.52 7.62
N GLU A 226 -1.33 8.84 6.46
CA GLU A 226 -2.30 9.07 5.38
C GLU A 226 -3.72 8.66 5.78
N LYS A 227 -3.89 7.52 6.45
CA LYS A 227 -5.20 7.09 6.96
C LYS A 227 -5.75 8.12 7.95
N GLN A 228 -4.94 8.56 8.91
CA GLN A 228 -5.34 9.57 9.88
C GLN A 228 -5.71 10.90 9.20
N LYS A 229 -4.90 11.38 8.25
CA LYS A 229 -5.19 12.60 7.48
C LYS A 229 -6.50 12.50 6.69
N LYS A 230 -6.79 11.35 6.07
CA LYS A 230 -8.05 11.13 5.36
C LYS A 230 -9.25 11.15 6.31
N GLU A 231 -9.14 10.49 7.46
CA GLU A 231 -10.20 10.49 8.48
C GLU A 231 -10.42 11.88 9.07
N GLU A 232 -9.36 12.67 9.25
CA GLU A 232 -9.43 14.05 9.68
C GLU A 232 -10.19 14.90 8.67
N ILE A 233 -9.74 14.93 7.40
CA ILE A 233 -10.40 15.69 6.32
C ILE A 233 -11.88 15.31 6.19
N LEU A 234 -12.22 14.02 6.30
CA LEU A 234 -13.61 13.57 6.22
C LEU A 234 -14.49 14.10 7.36
N LYS A 235 -13.91 14.34 8.55
CA LYS A 235 -14.63 14.83 9.74
C LYS A 235 -14.65 16.35 9.82
N THR A 236 -13.59 17.01 9.37
CA THR A 236 -13.39 18.45 9.54
C THR A 236 -13.73 19.26 8.30
N THR A 237 -13.80 18.66 7.11
CA THR A 237 -14.05 19.37 5.86
C THR A 237 -15.35 18.91 5.20
N CYS A 238 -16.15 19.86 4.71
CA CYS A 238 -17.37 19.55 3.96
C CYS A 238 -17.04 19.00 2.56
N PHE A 239 -17.64 17.85 2.19
CA PHE A 239 -17.37 17.16 0.92
C PHE A 239 -17.69 17.98 -0.33
N ILE A 240 -18.67 18.89 -0.27
CA ILE A 240 -19.14 19.64 -1.43
C ILE A 240 -18.38 20.97 -1.57
N CYS A 241 -18.40 21.82 -0.54
CA CYS A 241 -17.83 23.15 -0.62
C CYS A 241 -16.36 23.24 -0.23
N GLY A 242 -15.80 22.24 0.45
CA GLY A 242 -14.41 22.25 0.91
C GLY A 242 -14.15 23.17 2.11
N LEU A 243 -15.19 23.69 2.77
CA LEU A 243 -15.01 24.51 3.97
C LEU A 243 -14.70 23.62 5.18
N GLU A 244 -13.79 24.11 6.02
CA GLU A 244 -13.44 23.51 7.29
C GLU A 244 -14.51 23.81 8.35
N ARG A 245 -14.59 22.93 9.36
CA ARG A 245 -15.55 22.96 10.46
C ARG A 245 -15.44 24.25 11.28
N ASP A 246 -14.23 24.78 11.42
CA ASP A 246 -13.92 26.02 12.15
C ASP A 246 -14.71 27.24 11.63
N LYS A 247 -15.07 27.27 10.34
CA LYS A 247 -15.82 28.40 9.75
C LYS A 247 -17.27 28.48 10.20
N PHE A 248 -17.80 27.38 10.73
CA PHE A 248 -19.16 27.29 11.23
C PHE A 248 -19.23 27.48 12.76
N ASP A 249 -18.08 27.55 13.43
CA ASP A 249 -18.02 27.86 14.86
C ASP A 249 -18.53 29.29 15.09
N ASN A 250 -19.41 29.47 16.09
CA ASN A 250 -20.05 30.75 16.42
C ASN A 250 -20.98 31.32 15.32
N LYS A 251 -21.44 30.48 14.38
CA LYS A 251 -22.49 30.83 13.41
C LYS A 251 -23.83 30.21 13.80
N THR A 252 -24.90 30.69 13.17
CA THR A 252 -26.27 30.22 13.44
C THR A 252 -26.51 28.77 12.99
N VAL A 253 -25.75 28.31 11.99
CA VAL A 253 -25.84 26.96 11.43
C VAL A 253 -24.61 26.17 11.85
N SER A 254 -24.84 25.02 12.47
CA SER A 254 -23.77 24.09 12.85
C SER A 254 -23.19 23.35 11.64
N PHE A 255 -21.95 22.85 11.75
CA PHE A 255 -21.33 22.06 10.68
C PHE A 255 -22.13 20.78 10.36
N GLU A 256 -22.72 20.14 11.38
CA GLU A 256 -23.55 18.94 11.23
C GLU A 256 -24.85 19.23 10.45
N GLU A 257 -25.48 20.38 10.69
CA GLU A 257 -26.66 20.80 9.92
C GLU A 257 -26.28 21.19 8.49
N HIS A 258 -25.14 21.86 8.31
CA HIS A 258 -24.59 22.21 7.01
C HIS A 258 -24.40 20.96 6.12
N ILE A 259 -23.74 19.91 6.61
CA ILE A 259 -23.51 18.69 5.81
C ILE A 259 -24.79 17.85 5.62
N LYS A 260 -25.75 17.92 6.54
CA LYS A 260 -26.96 17.08 6.51
C LYS A 260 -28.06 17.66 5.64
N TYR A 261 -28.27 18.98 5.70
CA TYR A 261 -29.39 19.66 5.05
C TYR A 261 -28.97 20.55 3.89
N GLU A 262 -27.89 21.35 4.04
CA GLU A 262 -27.44 22.25 2.97
C GLU A 262 -26.62 21.50 1.91
N HIS A 263 -25.55 20.84 2.32
CA HIS A 263 -24.54 20.19 1.47
C HIS A 263 -24.53 18.67 1.63
N ASN A 264 -25.70 18.06 1.54
CA ASN A 264 -25.82 16.61 1.53
C ASN A 264 -25.38 16.02 0.19
N MET A 265 -24.34 15.17 0.18
CA MET A 265 -23.79 14.57 -1.04
C MET A 265 -24.81 13.78 -1.87
N TRP A 266 -25.79 13.14 -1.23
CA TRP A 266 -26.81 12.33 -1.91
C TRP A 266 -27.84 13.18 -2.65
N ASN A 267 -28.17 14.35 -2.12
CA ASN A 267 -29.12 15.26 -2.77
C ASN A 267 -28.58 15.74 -4.13
N TYR A 268 -27.27 15.97 -4.26
CA TYR A 268 -26.64 16.27 -5.54
C TYR A 268 -26.75 15.11 -6.53
N LEU A 269 -26.57 13.87 -6.08
CA LEU A 269 -26.74 12.69 -6.93
C LEU A 269 -28.19 12.52 -7.40
N TYR A 270 -29.16 12.69 -6.49
CA TYR A 270 -30.58 12.64 -6.83
C TYR A 270 -30.96 13.71 -7.85
N PHE A 271 -30.43 14.93 -7.70
CA PHE A 271 -30.65 16.01 -8.65
C PHE A 271 -30.07 15.71 -10.04
N ILE A 272 -28.87 15.13 -10.12
CA ILE A 272 -28.30 14.72 -11.41
C ILE A 272 -29.14 13.63 -12.09
N VAL A 273 -29.64 12.66 -11.32
CA VAL A 273 -30.55 11.62 -11.84
C VAL A 273 -31.86 12.23 -12.33
N LEU A 274 -32.44 13.15 -11.57
CA LEU A 274 -33.65 13.89 -11.97
C LEU A 274 -33.45 14.60 -13.31
N VAL A 275 -32.36 15.37 -13.46
CA VAL A 275 -32.04 16.10 -14.71
C VAL A 275 -31.79 15.15 -15.90
N ARG A 276 -31.41 13.88 -15.66
CA ARG A 276 -31.25 12.90 -16.74
C ARG A 276 -32.54 12.22 -17.18
N VAL A 277 -33.50 12.07 -16.27
CA VAL A 277 -34.76 11.34 -16.53
C VAL A 277 -35.88 12.29 -16.95
N LYS A 278 -35.89 13.51 -16.42
CA LYS A 278 -36.93 14.51 -16.69
C LYS A 278 -36.89 14.98 -18.15
N ASN A 279 -38.06 15.31 -18.70
CA ASN A 279 -38.17 15.85 -20.06
C ASN A 279 -37.54 17.25 -20.15
N LYS A 280 -36.82 17.51 -21.24
CA LYS A 280 -36.12 18.78 -21.47
C LYS A 280 -37.04 20.00 -21.54
N THR A 281 -38.30 19.82 -21.94
CA THR A 281 -39.31 20.89 -22.01
C THR A 281 -39.78 21.34 -20.63
N ASP A 282 -39.66 20.47 -19.64
CA ASP A 282 -40.20 20.69 -18.29
C ASP A 282 -39.11 21.18 -17.33
N TYR A 283 -37.92 21.48 -17.87
CA TYR A 283 -36.81 21.98 -17.08
C TYR A 283 -37.12 23.37 -16.54
N THR A 284 -36.83 23.56 -15.26
CA THR A 284 -36.76 24.90 -14.68
C THR A 284 -35.50 25.64 -15.18
N GLY A 285 -35.42 26.95 -14.95
CA GLY A 285 -34.23 27.74 -15.32
C GLY A 285 -32.92 27.16 -14.77
N PRO A 286 -32.82 26.89 -13.45
CA PRO A 286 -31.64 26.26 -12.86
C PRO A 286 -31.36 24.84 -13.38
N GLU A 287 -32.39 24.02 -13.59
CA GLU A 287 -32.22 22.67 -14.17
C GLU A 287 -31.64 22.73 -15.58
N SER A 288 -32.12 23.66 -16.42
CA SER A 288 -31.61 23.87 -17.77
C SER A 288 -30.14 24.29 -17.77
N TYR A 289 -29.77 25.20 -16.86
CA TYR A 289 -28.40 25.63 -16.67
C TYR A 289 -27.49 24.46 -16.26
N VAL A 290 -27.88 23.67 -15.25
CA VAL A 290 -27.09 22.51 -14.81
C VAL A 290 -27.03 21.44 -15.91
N ALA A 291 -28.11 21.19 -16.65
CA ALA A 291 -28.10 20.27 -17.78
C ALA A 291 -27.10 20.68 -18.87
N GLN A 292 -27.01 21.99 -19.17
CA GLN A 292 -26.03 22.52 -20.10
C GLN A 292 -24.59 22.39 -19.57
N MET A 293 -24.36 22.67 -18.28
CA MET A 293 -23.06 22.51 -17.64
C MET A 293 -22.59 21.04 -17.65
N ILE A 294 -23.48 20.09 -17.36
CA ILE A 294 -23.20 18.65 -17.45
C ILE A 294 -22.85 18.25 -18.89
N LYS A 295 -23.59 18.74 -19.88
CA LYS A 295 -23.31 18.48 -21.31
C LYS A 295 -21.93 19.01 -21.72
N ASN A 296 -21.55 20.17 -21.20
CA ASN A 296 -20.25 20.81 -21.44
C ASN A 296 -19.11 20.22 -20.57
N LYS A 297 -19.42 19.27 -19.68
CA LYS A 297 -18.48 18.73 -18.68
C LYS A 297 -17.86 19.81 -17.77
N ASN A 298 -18.60 20.88 -17.50
CA ASN A 298 -18.18 21.92 -16.56
C ASN A 298 -18.76 21.65 -15.16
N LEU A 299 -17.91 21.69 -14.13
CA LEU A 299 -18.25 21.46 -12.72
C LEU A 299 -18.38 22.76 -11.90
N ASP A 300 -18.27 23.94 -12.52
CA ASP A 300 -18.33 25.24 -11.84
C ASP A 300 -19.68 25.56 -11.16
N TRP A 301 -20.73 24.78 -11.45
CA TRP A 301 -22.02 24.93 -10.80
C TRP A 301 -22.04 24.40 -9.35
N PHE A 302 -21.05 23.61 -8.93
CA PHE A 302 -20.87 23.24 -7.53
C PHE A 302 -20.31 24.43 -6.72
N PRO A 303 -20.77 24.64 -5.47
CA PRO A 303 -20.20 25.68 -4.63
C PRO A 303 -18.76 25.32 -4.25
N ARG A 304 -17.82 26.26 -4.41
CA ARG A 304 -16.41 26.12 -3.99
C ARG A 304 -16.08 27.18 -2.95
N MET A 305 -15.60 26.76 -1.77
CA MET A 305 -15.18 27.62 -0.67
C MET A 305 -16.23 28.65 -0.24
N ARG A 306 -17.53 28.33 -0.38
CA ARG A 306 -18.65 29.21 -0.03
C ARG A 306 -19.87 28.42 0.42
N ALA A 307 -20.68 29.02 1.30
CA ALA A 307 -21.95 28.49 1.77
C ALA A 307 -22.89 29.65 2.09
N MET A 308 -24.19 29.50 1.81
CA MET A 308 -25.20 30.56 2.02
C MET A 308 -25.26 31.02 3.48
N SER A 309 -25.17 30.07 4.42
CA SER A 309 -25.15 30.30 5.86
C SER A 309 -23.99 31.17 6.37
N LEU A 310 -22.94 31.36 5.57
CA LEU A 310 -21.78 32.19 5.92
C LEU A 310 -21.82 33.60 5.29
N VAL A 311 -22.74 33.85 4.34
CA VAL A 311 -22.83 35.13 3.61
C VAL A 311 -23.49 36.24 4.44
N SER A 312 -24.05 35.91 5.61
CA SER A 312 -24.81 36.84 6.47
C SER A 312 -24.01 37.96 7.16
N ASN A 313 -22.80 38.29 6.71
CA ASN A 313 -22.02 39.43 7.22
C ASN A 313 -22.16 40.71 6.37
N GLU A 314 -23.04 40.73 5.36
CA GLU A 314 -23.38 41.95 4.60
C GLU A 314 -24.00 43.06 5.49
N GLY A 315 -24.50 42.72 6.68
CA GLY A 315 -25.06 43.69 7.64
C GLY A 315 -24.07 44.74 8.14
N GLU A 316 -22.76 44.48 8.17
CA GLU A 316 -21.75 45.50 8.50
C GLU A 316 -21.59 46.54 7.38
N GLY A 317 -21.77 46.12 6.13
CA GLY A 317 -21.77 47.02 4.97
C GLY A 317 -23.02 47.91 4.99
N GLU A 318 -24.19 47.30 5.16
CA GLU A 318 -25.47 48.03 5.23
C GLU A 318 -25.52 48.99 6.42
N GLN A 319 -25.00 48.62 7.60
CA GLN A 319 -24.92 49.53 8.75
C GLN A 319 -23.99 50.73 8.49
N ASN A 320 -22.88 50.53 7.79
CA ASN A 320 -21.99 51.62 7.40
C ASN A 320 -22.65 52.55 6.36
N GLU A 321 -23.42 52.00 5.42
CA GLU A 321 -24.18 52.78 4.45
C GLU A 321 -25.30 53.60 5.11
N ILE A 322 -26.04 53.00 6.05
CA ILE A 322 -27.07 53.71 6.85
C ILE A 322 -26.45 54.85 7.64
N ARG A 323 -25.29 54.63 8.27
CA ARG A 323 -24.56 55.70 8.99
C ARG A 323 -24.14 56.84 8.06
N ASN A 324 -23.60 56.50 6.88
CA ASN A 324 -23.26 57.50 5.87
C ASN A 324 -24.48 58.28 5.35
N LEU A 325 -25.63 57.64 5.21
CA LEU A 325 -26.88 58.30 4.83
C LEU A 325 -27.39 59.23 5.94
N GLN A 326 -27.27 58.83 7.20
CA GLN A 326 -27.63 59.65 8.36
C GLN A 326 -26.80 60.95 8.41
N ASP A 327 -25.49 60.85 8.15
CA ASP A 327 -24.60 62.02 8.11
C ASP A 327 -24.92 62.97 6.95
N LYS A 328 -25.26 62.43 5.78
CA LYS A 328 -25.76 63.22 4.63
C LYS A 328 -27.09 63.91 4.92
N LEU A 329 -28.00 63.25 5.64
CA LEU A 329 -29.26 63.85 6.05
C LEU A 329 -29.06 65.00 7.04
N ASN A 330 -28.21 64.80 8.05
CA ASN A 330 -27.89 65.81 9.05
C ASN A 330 -27.22 67.06 8.45
N THR A 331 -26.31 66.88 7.49
CA THR A 331 -25.69 67.99 6.77
C THR A 331 -26.69 68.74 5.91
N THR A 332 -27.57 68.03 5.20
CA THR A 332 -28.66 68.64 4.42
C THR A 332 -29.61 69.43 5.33
N MET A 333 -29.98 68.88 6.50
CA MET A 333 -30.85 69.54 7.46
C MET A 333 -30.22 70.82 8.03
N LYS A 334 -28.92 70.81 8.31
CA LYS A 334 -28.16 72.02 8.70
C LYS A 334 -28.18 73.07 7.59
N LEU A 335 -27.94 72.68 6.34
CA LEU A 335 -27.99 73.60 5.20
C LEU A 335 -29.37 74.24 5.03
N VAL A 336 -30.44 73.46 5.16
CA VAL A 336 -31.83 73.97 5.09
C VAL A 336 -32.10 74.95 6.24
N SER A 337 -31.68 74.64 7.47
CA SER A 337 -31.84 75.56 8.60
C SER A 337 -31.07 76.87 8.41
N HIS A 338 -29.85 76.79 7.86
CA HIS A 338 -29.02 77.96 7.61
C HIS A 338 -29.63 78.84 6.52
N LEU A 339 -30.07 78.24 5.41
CA LEU A 339 -30.75 78.95 4.33
C LEU A 339 -32.06 79.61 4.82
N THR A 340 -32.82 78.92 5.68
CA THR A 340 -34.04 79.48 6.28
C THR A 340 -33.72 80.69 7.16
N SER A 341 -32.64 80.64 7.95
CA SER A 341 -32.18 81.79 8.75
C SER A 341 -31.78 82.97 7.86
N GLN A 342 -31.00 82.73 6.81
CA GLN A 342 -30.59 83.77 5.86
C GLN A 342 -31.79 84.40 5.14
N LEU A 343 -32.81 83.60 4.79
CA LEU A 343 -34.04 84.09 4.18
C LEU A 343 -34.82 84.99 5.15
N ASN A 344 -34.89 84.63 6.44
CA ASN A 344 -35.55 85.42 7.47
C ASN A 344 -34.80 86.74 7.74
N GLU A 345 -33.47 86.71 7.82
CA GLU A 345 -32.65 87.91 7.96
C GLU A 345 -32.80 88.84 6.75
N LEU A 346 -32.79 88.30 5.53
CA LEU A 346 -33.00 89.08 4.31
C LEU A 346 -34.41 89.71 4.29
N LYS A 347 -35.43 88.96 4.71
CA LYS A 347 -36.80 89.47 4.85
C LYS A 347 -36.86 90.63 5.85
N GLU A 348 -36.20 90.51 7.00
CA GLU A 348 -36.14 91.60 7.99
C GLU A 348 -35.38 92.82 7.46
N GLN A 349 -34.27 92.64 6.74
CA GLN A 349 -33.54 93.73 6.11
C GLN A 349 -34.40 94.46 5.07
N VAL A 350 -35.08 93.74 4.19
CA VAL A 350 -36.00 94.32 3.20
C VAL A 350 -37.13 95.09 3.90
N LEU A 351 -37.74 94.52 4.94
CA LEU A 351 -38.80 95.19 5.71
C LEU A 351 -38.31 96.47 6.41
N ASN A 352 -37.06 96.49 6.87
CA ASN A 352 -36.45 97.65 7.50
C ASN A 352 -36.06 98.73 6.47
N THR A 353 -35.70 98.36 5.24
CA THR A 353 -35.47 99.30 4.13
C THR A 353 -36.78 99.98 3.73
N TYR A 354 -37.88 99.21 3.59
CA TYR A 354 -39.21 99.76 3.29
C TYR A 354 -39.79 100.66 4.39
N LYS A 355 -39.29 100.59 5.63
CA LYS A 355 -39.67 101.49 6.73
C LYS A 355 -38.87 102.79 6.79
N LYS A 356 -37.77 102.89 6.03
CA LYS A 356 -36.86 104.04 6.01
C LYS A 356 -37.07 104.96 4.80
N GLU A 357 -37.80 104.51 3.79
CA GLU A 357 -38.44 105.35 2.76
C GLU A 357 -39.84 105.76 3.24
#